data_AF-A0A7K4HLD8-F1
#
_entry.id   AF-A0A7K4HLD8-F1
#
_cell.length_a   1.000
_cell.length_b   1.000
_cell.length_c   1.000
_cell.angle_alpha   90.00
_cell.angle_beta   90.00
_cell.angle_gamma   90.00
#
_symmetry.space_group_name_H-M   'P 1'
#
loop_
_entity.id
_entity.type
_entity.pdbx_description
1 polymer ?
#
loop_
_entity_poly.entity_id
_entity_poly.type
_entity_poly.pdbx_seq_one_letter_code
_entity_poly.pdbx_strand_id
1 'polypeptide(L)' 'MKEEIISELNNLSPGASREVLSFIRFLKHTRQKAAPDTALASEPMLRKDWLLPEEEEAWSDL' A
#
# COMPACT_ATOMS: atom_id res chain seq x y z
N MET A 1 22.22 -11.99 -6.89
CA MET A 1 21.16 -10.95 -6.86
C MET A 1 21.43 -9.87 -5.83
N LYS A 2 21.60 -10.19 -4.54
CA LYS A 2 21.85 -9.16 -3.51
C LYS A 2 23.26 -8.55 -3.63
N GLU A 3 24.25 -9.38 -3.93
CA GLU A 3 25.64 -8.95 -4.19
C GLU A 3 25.73 -8.07 -5.44
N GLU A 4 24.94 -8.39 -6.46
CA GLU A 4 24.89 -7.66 -7.73
C GLU A 4 24.34 -6.24 -7.53
N ILE A 5 23.28 -6.10 -6.72
CA ILE A 5 22.76 -4.79 -6.31
C ILE A 5 23.81 -3.98 -5.54
N ILE A 6 24.58 -4.62 -4.64
CA ILE A 6 25.64 -3.95 -3.90
C ILE A 6 26.77 -3.49 -4.82
N SER A 7 27.12 -4.31 -5.82
CA SER A 7 28.11 -3.98 -6.85
C SER A 7 27.70 -2.75 -7.66
N GLU A 8 26.45 -2.72 -8.16
CA GLU A 8 25.90 -1.58 -8.91
C GLU A 8 25.86 -0.30 -8.07
N LEU A 9 25.50 -0.40 -6.78
CA LEU A 9 25.47 0.74 -5.86
C LEU A 9 26.84 1.40 -5.65
N ASN A 10 27.93 0.62 -5.66
CA ASN A 10 29.28 1.14 -5.45
C ASN A 10 29.76 2.01 -6.62
N ASN A 11 29.21 1.81 -7.82
CA ASN A 11 29.60 2.54 -9.04
C ASN A 11 28.72 3.78 -9.31
N LEU A 12 27.77 4.10 -8.43
CA LEU A 12 26.86 5.22 -8.63
C LEU A 12 27.52 6.57 -8.31
N SER A 13 27.10 7.59 -9.08
CA SER A 13 27.42 8.98 -8.73
C SER A 13 26.75 9.38 -7.42
N PRO A 14 27.30 10.36 -6.66
CA PRO A 14 26.74 10.80 -5.39
C PRO A 14 25.26 11.25 -5.48
N GLY A 15 24.85 11.82 -6.61
CA GLY A 15 23.46 12.21 -6.86
C GLY A 15 22.53 11.01 -6.97
N ALA A 16 22.91 10.01 -7.78
CA ALA A 16 22.13 8.79 -7.95
C ALA A 16 22.06 7.96 -6.65
N SER A 17 23.14 7.91 -5.87
CA SER A 17 23.15 7.24 -4.56
C SER A 17 22.12 7.81 -3.59
N ARG A 18 21.87 9.12 -3.65
CA ARG A 18 20.84 9.79 -2.82
C ARG A 18 19.44 9.36 -3.22
N GLU A 19 19.18 9.25 -4.52
CA GLU A 19 17.89 8.83 -5.07
C GLU A 19 17.59 7.37 -4.72
N VAL A 20 18.56 6.48 -4.88
CA VAL A 20 18.41 5.07 -4.52
C VAL A 20 18.20 4.89 -3.02
N LEU A 21 18.91 5.66 -2.18
CA LEU A 21 18.68 5.66 -0.73
C LEU A 21 17.25 6.11 -0.38
N SER A 22 16.72 7.12 -1.06
CA SER A 22 15.34 7.57 -0.90
C SER A 22 14.35 6.44 -1.24
N PHE A 23 14.57 5.75 -2.36
CA PHE A 23 13.73 4.65 -2.80
C PHE A 23 13.74 3.46 -1.82
N ILE A 24 14.92 3.08 -1.30
CA ILE A 24 15.04 2.02 -0.28
C ILE A 24 14.26 2.40 0.99
N ARG A 25 14.34 3.67 1.43
CA ARG A 25 13.59 4.17 2.59
C ARG A 25 12.09 4.16 2.34
N PHE A 26 11.66 4.55 1.15
CA PHE A 26 10.26 4.44 0.72
C PHE A 26 9.76 2.99 0.82
N LEU A 27 10.47 2.02 0.24
CA LEU A 27 10.07 0.61 0.29
C LEU A 27 9.94 0.08 1.72
N LYS A 28 10.85 0.47 2.61
CA LYS A 28 10.79 0.11 4.04
C LYS A 28 9.56 0.71 4.73
N HIS A 29 9.25 1.97 4.44
CA HIS A 29 8.10 2.68 5.02
C HIS A 29 6.75 2.19 4.49
N THR A 30 6.66 1.94 3.18
CA THR A 30 5.43 1.43 2.54
C THR A 30 5.07 0.04 3.03
N ARG A 31 6.08 -0.82 3.29
CA ARG A 31 5.84 -2.13 3.93
C ARG A 31 5.35 -2.02 5.38
N GLN A 32 5.72 -0.98 6.10
CA GLN A 32 5.23 -0.71 7.46
C GLN A 32 3.81 -0.12 7.46
N LYS A 33 3.43 0.60 6.39
CA LYS A 33 2.08 1.14 6.19
C LYS A 33 1.12 0.16 5.48
N ALA A 34 1.59 -1.03 5.10
CA ALA A 34 0.78 -2.07 4.46
C ALA A 34 -0.16 -2.79 5.43
N ALA A 35 -0.69 -2.08 6.43
CA ALA A 35 -1.92 -2.43 7.09
C ALA A 35 -3.01 -1.50 6.50
N PRO A 36 -3.77 -1.95 5.48
CA PRO A 36 -5.02 -1.31 5.10
C PRO A 36 -6.10 -1.48 6.18
N ASP A 37 -5.74 -1.94 7.37
CA ASP A 37 -6.65 -2.25 8.48
C ASP A 37 -7.56 -1.07 8.82
N THR A 38 -7.10 0.18 8.71
CA THR A 38 -7.97 1.35 8.96
C THR A 38 -8.89 1.68 7.79
N ALA A 39 -8.46 1.47 6.54
CA ALA A 39 -9.29 1.72 5.36
C ALA A 39 -10.37 0.64 5.17
N LEU A 40 -10.10 -0.58 5.63
CA LEU A 40 -11.01 -1.73 5.54
C LEU A 40 -11.69 -2.06 6.88
N ALA A 41 -11.34 -1.37 7.99
CA ALA A 41 -11.96 -1.60 9.30
C ALA A 41 -13.48 -1.40 9.28
N SER A 42 -13.96 -0.48 8.45
CA SER A 42 -15.39 -0.20 8.32
C SER A 42 -16.11 -1.27 7.50
N GLU A 43 -15.42 -2.02 6.64
CA GLU A 43 -16.01 -3.02 5.73
C GLU A 43 -16.84 -4.10 6.47
N PRO A 44 -16.34 -4.79 7.52
CA PRO A 44 -17.13 -5.80 8.23
C PRO A 44 -18.31 -5.23 9.04
N MET A 45 -18.27 -3.94 9.42
CA MET A 45 -19.39 -3.28 10.08
C MET A 45 -20.45 -2.86 9.07
N LEU A 46 -20.04 -2.18 7.99
CA LEU A 46 -20.90 -1.76 6.88
C LEU A 46 -21.61 -2.95 6.24
N ARG A 47 -20.93 -4.09 6.09
CA ARG A 47 -21.53 -5.30 5.50
C ARG A 47 -22.79 -5.79 6.23
N LYS A 48 -22.90 -5.56 7.54
CA LYS A 48 -24.08 -5.96 8.32
C LYS A 48 -25.30 -5.10 8.02
N ASP A 49 -25.07 -3.81 7.83
CA ASP A 49 -26.13 -2.82 7.64
C ASP A 49 -26.46 -2.63 6.15
N TRP A 50 -25.52 -2.92 5.24
CA TRP A 50 -25.63 -2.70 3.80
C TRP A 50 -26.15 -3.91 3.00
N LEU A 51 -26.04 -5.13 3.54
CA LEU A 51 -26.53 -6.35 2.87
C LEU A 51 -27.96 -6.72 3.31
N LEU A 52 -28.75 -5.73 3.73
CA LEU A 52 -30.15 -5.92 4.06
C LEU A 52 -31.00 -5.95 2.79
N PRO A 53 -31.99 -6.86 2.67
CA PRO A 53 -32.91 -6.88 1.53
C PRO A 53 -33.64 -5.54 1.31
N GLU A 54 -33.88 -4.80 2.40
CA GLU A 54 -34.52 -3.49 2.39
C GLU A 54 -33.63 -2.42 1.71
N GLU A 55 -32.31 -2.52 1.88
CA GLU A 55 -31.37 -1.66 1.17
C GLU A 55 -31.31 -2.08 -0.30
N GLU A 56 -31.14 -3.37 -0.64
CA GLU A 56 -31.11 -3.81 -2.04
C GLU A 56 -32.32 -3.30 -2.87
N GLU A 57 -33.51 -3.25 -2.25
CA GLU A 57 -34.70 -2.62 -2.84
C GLU A 57 -34.56 -1.09 -2.98
N ALA A 58 -34.07 -0.40 -1.96
CA ALA A 58 -33.86 1.05 -1.95
C ALA A 58 -32.75 1.54 -2.89
N TRP A 59 -31.82 0.66 -3.27
CA TRP A 59 -30.75 0.94 -4.23
C TRP A 59 -31.08 0.45 -5.65
N SER A 60 -32.23 -0.21 -5.86
CA SER A 60 -32.57 -0.85 -7.14
C SER A 60 -32.87 0.13 -8.28
N ASP A 61 -33.14 1.40 -7.97
CA ASP A 61 -33.53 2.46 -8.91
C ASP A 61 -32.48 3.58 -9.09
N LEU A 62 -31.28 3.41 -8.51
CA LEU A 62 -30.10 4.29 -8.60
C LEU A 62 -29.15 3.91 -9.74
#